data_AF-A0A8S1LGQ7-F1
#
_entry.id   AF-A0A8S1LGQ7-F1
#
_cell.length_a   1.000
_cell.length_b   1.000
_cell.length_c   1.000
_cell.angle_alpha   90.00
_cell.angle_beta   90.00
_cell.angle_gamma   90.00
#
_symmetry.space_group_name_H-M   'P 1'
#
loop_
_entity.id
_entity.type
_entity.pdbx_description
1 polymer ?
#
loop_
_entity_poly.entity_id
_entity_poly.type
_entity_poly.pdbx_seq_one_letter_code
_entity_poly.pdbx_strand_id
1 'polypeptide(L)'
;MNQFHLGFIDPKIENQYQQFQLSNSRSAIFKLVSFGLIVTLFIRVMYSLIENIDFLFYYKLTMLLYLIIQYVVVQWQPQWTRIAFFITNICVMGFVLEQENSPEIQNMKGANLMAVNLMLVLSGEFFDSVIQLVVITTLRISLPFIITNSQNYMVLTSTIIANLSFIFYVYTYHKAKRSQYLLGLVENGWDKIFFELVKDPYILLKFSYTNLSFTVQKQNRFPFKDCLDFEEDLQQCDQDDRTIRHFLQNSTLGKTSLSEHIYGSIKKFQMDCYDHFNQILRIRFQKQLLQVEMSIFQLKNPMILLRINSINKHSLKQLKKYKKRFILYNNIFINILTKLETQLKYNLMIKEIRRRLILVQLIEELHDHKYHFNTVNIQFVISQIENLYPDKNIIFQNANKMETLFTIPNALLMLLLSVFENSEKGLIKCNLVNLKEEMEVMIEFNGNFQASKILKIYQCTKYHVRLLVSSLFISSKLVQFILFSEPLCSSNIDIYTYEYDDLLSSDH
;
A
#
# COMPACT_ATOMS: atom_id res chain seq x y z
N MET A 1 -20.99 29.31 12.84
CA MET A 1 -21.16 28.85 14.24
C MET A 1 -22.09 29.84 14.93
N ASN A 2 -23.06 29.38 15.70
CA ASN A 2 -23.91 30.29 16.48
C ASN A 2 -23.06 30.94 17.58
N GLN A 3 -23.08 32.27 17.69
CA GLN A 3 -22.20 33.00 18.61
C GLN A 3 -22.54 32.75 20.10
N PHE A 4 -23.80 32.41 20.41
CA PHE A 4 -24.30 32.29 21.79
C PHE A 4 -24.21 30.86 22.33
N HIS A 5 -24.66 29.86 21.58
CA HIS A 5 -24.61 28.45 22.02
C HIS A 5 -23.33 27.74 21.57
N LEU A 6 -22.50 28.41 20.77
CA LEU A 6 -21.32 27.86 20.09
C LEU A 6 -21.60 26.65 19.18
N GLY A 7 -22.86 26.29 18.97
CA GLY A 7 -23.29 25.23 18.03
C GLY A 7 -22.83 25.47 16.60
N PHE A 8 -22.50 24.40 15.87
CA PHE A 8 -22.33 24.47 14.42
C PHE A 8 -23.69 24.78 13.75
N ILE A 9 -23.64 25.49 12.62
CA ILE A 9 -24.86 25.85 11.86
C ILE A 9 -25.44 24.60 11.19
N ASP A 10 -24.57 23.71 10.70
CA ASP A 10 -24.97 22.43 10.12
C ASP A 10 -25.18 21.39 11.24
N PRO A 11 -26.40 20.82 11.39
CA PRO A 11 -26.70 19.82 12.41
C PRO A 11 -25.94 18.51 12.21
N LYS A 12 -25.54 18.16 10.98
CA LYS A 12 -24.75 16.94 10.72
C LYS A 12 -23.34 17.08 11.30
N ILE A 13 -22.71 18.23 11.10
CA ILE A 13 -21.38 18.54 11.65
C ILE A 13 -21.43 18.57 13.17
N GLU A 14 -22.50 19.14 13.75
CA GLU A 14 -22.70 19.12 15.20
C GLU A 14 -22.78 17.69 15.73
N ASN A 15 -23.60 16.83 15.13
CA ASN A 15 -23.72 15.44 15.56
C ASN A 15 -22.39 14.68 15.47
N GLN A 16 -21.62 14.87 14.40
CA GLN A 16 -20.29 14.27 14.25
C GLN A 16 -19.31 14.78 15.31
N TYR A 17 -19.31 16.09 15.59
CA TYR A 17 -18.49 16.67 16.65
C TYR A 17 -18.84 16.07 18.02
N GLN A 18 -20.14 15.89 18.30
CA GLN A 18 -20.57 15.33 19.58
C GLN A 18 -20.15 13.88 19.76
N GLN A 19 -20.25 13.07 18.71
CA GLN A 19 -19.76 11.69 18.73
C GLN A 19 -18.23 11.65 18.91
N PHE A 20 -17.49 12.51 18.19
CA PHE A 20 -16.05 12.63 18.33
C PHE A 20 -15.62 13.01 19.75
N GLN A 21 -16.29 13.97 20.39
CA GLN A 21 -15.98 14.35 21.77
C GLN A 21 -16.26 13.24 22.77
N LEU A 22 -17.37 12.52 22.56
CA LEU A 22 -17.80 11.42 23.41
C LEU A 22 -16.81 10.25 23.38
N SER A 23 -16.36 9.84 22.20
CA SER A 23 -15.42 8.73 22.03
C SER A 23 -14.00 9.09 22.46
N ASN A 24 -13.55 10.30 22.14
CA ASN A 24 -12.12 10.64 22.21
C ASN A 24 -11.68 11.24 23.56
N SER A 25 -12.59 11.89 24.31
CA SER A 25 -12.22 12.55 25.57
C SER A 25 -13.21 12.37 26.72
N ARG A 26 -14.51 12.63 26.50
CA ARG A 26 -15.48 12.70 27.59
C ARG A 26 -15.66 11.39 28.34
N SER A 27 -15.72 10.26 27.62
CA SER A 27 -15.87 8.95 28.25
C SER A 27 -14.68 8.60 29.15
N ALA A 28 -13.46 8.87 28.70
CA ALA A 28 -12.24 8.62 29.48
C ALA A 28 -12.20 9.49 30.75
N ILE A 29 -12.47 10.79 30.62
CA ILE A 29 -12.49 11.71 31.76
C ILE A 29 -13.59 11.33 32.76
N PHE A 30 -14.80 11.01 32.27
CA PHE A 30 -15.90 10.56 33.12
C PHE A 30 -15.53 9.31 33.92
N LYS A 31 -14.92 8.31 33.28
CA LYS A 31 -14.48 7.08 33.96
C LYS A 31 -13.47 7.38 35.05
N LEU A 32 -12.48 8.22 34.77
CA LEU A 32 -11.43 8.59 35.72
C LEU A 32 -12.01 9.35 36.93
N VAL A 33 -12.80 10.40 36.67
CA VAL A 33 -13.40 11.21 37.74
C VAL A 33 -14.38 10.39 38.58
N SER A 34 -15.25 9.61 37.94
CA SER A 34 -16.23 8.77 38.64
C SER A 34 -15.55 7.71 39.50
N PHE A 35 -14.54 7.03 38.97
CA PHE A 35 -13.78 6.04 39.72
C PHE A 35 -13.09 6.67 40.94
N GLY A 36 -12.43 7.82 40.75
CA GLY A 36 -11.80 8.56 41.86
C GLY A 36 -12.80 8.98 42.94
N LEU A 37 -13.99 9.46 42.55
CA LEU A 37 -15.06 9.82 43.48
C LEU A 37 -15.64 8.61 44.21
N ILE A 38 -15.82 7.47 43.53
CA ILE A 38 -16.29 6.21 44.13
C ILE A 38 -15.30 5.73 45.21
N VAL A 39 -14.00 5.69 44.90
CA VAL A 39 -12.96 5.31 45.87
C VAL A 39 -12.96 6.25 47.07
N THR A 40 -13.04 7.57 46.82
CA THR A 40 -13.07 8.58 47.88
C THR A 40 -14.30 8.42 48.79
N LEU A 41 -15.49 8.21 48.20
CA LEU A 41 -16.72 8.00 48.96
C LEU A 41 -16.71 6.68 49.73
N PHE A 42 -16.15 5.62 49.16
CA PHE A 42 -15.99 4.34 49.85
C PHE A 42 -15.16 4.50 51.12
N ILE A 43 -14.01 5.17 51.04
CA ILE A 43 -13.16 5.46 52.21
C ILE A 43 -13.93 6.29 53.25
N ARG A 44 -14.68 7.30 52.80
CA ARG A 44 -15.47 8.18 53.69
C ARG A 44 -16.64 7.46 54.37
N VAL A 45 -17.27 6.50 53.71
CA VAL A 45 -18.31 5.64 54.30
C VAL A 45 -17.70 4.75 55.39
N MET A 46 -16.55 4.14 55.12
CA MET A 46 -15.82 3.33 56.11
C MET A 46 -15.40 4.18 57.33
N TYR A 47 -14.93 5.40 57.09
CA TYR A 47 -14.58 6.32 58.17
C TYR A 47 -15.81 6.73 59.01
N SER A 48 -16.96 7.02 58.38
CA SER A 48 -18.19 7.34 59.12
C SER A 48 -18.77 6.18 59.91
N LEU A 49 -18.53 4.92 59.50
CA LEU A 49 -18.85 3.74 60.31
C LEU A 49 -18.01 3.68 61.59
N ILE A 50 -16.75 4.11 61.53
CA ILE A 50 -15.85 4.14 62.69
C ILE A 50 -16.27 5.22 63.68
N GLU A 51 -16.67 6.40 63.18
CA GLU A 51 -17.09 7.54 64.01
C GLU A 51 -18.52 7.45 64.58
N ASN A 52 -19.33 6.46 64.17
CA ASN A 52 -20.72 6.28 64.60
C ASN A 52 -21.63 7.52 64.40
N ILE A 53 -21.51 8.20 63.25
CA ILE A 53 -22.37 9.33 62.89
C ILE A 53 -23.43 8.87 61.88
N ASP A 54 -24.58 8.40 62.37
CA ASP A 54 -25.62 7.72 61.57
C ASP A 54 -26.10 8.55 60.37
N PHE A 55 -26.42 9.83 60.57
CA PHE A 55 -26.92 10.69 59.48
C PHE A 55 -25.89 10.86 58.35
N LEU A 56 -24.64 11.11 58.71
CA LEU A 56 -23.55 11.32 57.74
C LEU A 56 -23.23 10.02 56.98
N PHE A 57 -23.34 8.88 57.68
CA PHE A 57 -23.20 7.56 57.08
C PHE A 57 -24.25 7.30 56.00
N TYR A 58 -25.55 7.45 56.30
CA TYR A 58 -26.62 7.21 55.32
C TYR A 58 -26.52 8.17 54.12
N TYR A 59 -26.15 9.42 54.36
CA TYR A 59 -25.92 10.41 53.30
C TYR A 59 -24.79 9.98 52.35
N LYS A 60 -23.61 9.64 52.89
CA LYS A 60 -22.45 9.20 52.09
C LYS A 60 -22.71 7.88 51.37
N LEU A 61 -23.42 6.95 52.00
CA LEU A 61 -23.81 5.67 51.40
C LEU A 61 -24.74 5.89 50.19
N THR A 62 -25.74 6.77 50.33
CA THR A 62 -26.67 7.11 49.25
C THR A 62 -25.92 7.72 48.06
N MET A 63 -24.96 8.61 48.33
CA MET A 63 -24.12 9.23 47.29
C MET A 63 -23.21 8.22 46.58
N LEU A 64 -22.65 7.26 47.33
CA LEU A 64 -21.84 6.18 46.77
C LEU A 64 -22.69 5.28 45.84
N LEU A 65 -23.86 4.84 46.30
CA LEU A 65 -24.79 4.04 45.49
C LEU A 65 -25.22 4.79 44.22
N TYR A 66 -25.52 6.09 44.35
CA TYR A 66 -25.84 6.95 43.23
C TYR A 66 -24.71 6.96 42.18
N LEU A 67 -23.45 7.20 42.58
CA LEU A 67 -22.32 7.22 41.64
C LEU A 67 -22.08 5.86 40.98
N ILE A 68 -22.28 4.76 41.70
CA ILE A 68 -22.16 3.41 41.13
C ILE A 68 -23.23 3.18 40.06
N ILE A 69 -24.49 3.49 40.36
CA ILE A 69 -25.60 3.38 39.40
C ILE A 69 -25.33 4.27 38.17
N GLN A 70 -24.93 5.51 38.42
CA GLN A 70 -24.60 6.47 37.37
C GLN A 70 -23.46 5.97 36.47
N TYR A 71 -22.41 5.41 37.06
CA TYR A 71 -21.29 4.83 36.33
C TYR A 71 -21.76 3.70 35.40
N VAL A 72 -22.58 2.76 35.91
CA VAL A 72 -23.13 1.65 35.13
C VAL A 72 -24.02 2.16 33.98
N VAL A 73 -24.92 3.11 34.26
CA VAL A 73 -25.82 3.69 33.24
C VAL A 73 -25.02 4.34 32.11
N VAL A 74 -23.96 5.09 32.43
CA VAL A 74 -23.14 5.76 31.42
C VAL A 74 -22.30 4.77 30.60
N GLN A 75 -21.89 3.64 31.17
CA GLN A 75 -21.20 2.59 30.42
C GLN A 75 -22.13 1.92 29.39
N TRP A 76 -23.40 1.70 29.74
CA TRP A 76 -24.39 1.15 28.82
C TRP A 76 -24.92 2.16 27.82
N GLN A 77 -25.09 3.42 28.24
CA GLN A 77 -25.64 4.49 27.40
C GLN A 77 -24.75 5.74 27.51
N PRO A 78 -23.67 5.82 26.71
CA PRO A 78 -22.72 6.94 26.76
C PRO A 78 -23.34 8.31 26.45
N GLN A 79 -24.50 8.34 25.79
CA GLN A 79 -25.22 9.57 25.46
C GLN A 79 -25.59 10.38 26.71
N TRP A 80 -25.77 9.74 27.86
CA TRP A 80 -26.12 10.38 29.13
C TRP A 80 -24.93 11.01 29.87
N THR A 81 -23.70 10.89 29.34
CA THR A 81 -22.47 11.45 29.95
C THR A 81 -22.59 12.92 30.35
N ARG A 82 -23.30 13.74 29.56
CA ARG A 82 -23.46 15.18 29.85
C ARG A 82 -24.32 15.45 31.08
N ILE A 83 -25.49 14.83 31.13
CA ILE A 83 -26.40 14.91 32.27
C ILE A 83 -25.71 14.32 33.49
N ALA A 84 -24.95 13.25 33.30
CA ALA A 84 -24.16 12.65 34.34
C ALA A 84 -23.14 13.66 34.93
N PHE A 85 -22.34 14.34 34.11
CA PHE A 85 -21.43 15.38 34.61
C PHE A 85 -22.17 16.47 35.40
N PHE A 86 -23.32 16.93 34.93
CA PHE A 86 -24.13 17.94 35.63
C PHE A 86 -24.54 17.48 37.03
N ILE A 87 -25.15 16.28 37.13
CA ILE A 87 -25.64 15.79 38.41
C ILE A 87 -24.47 15.45 39.35
N THR A 88 -23.39 14.83 38.84
CA THR A 88 -22.19 14.57 39.65
C THR A 88 -21.62 15.86 40.24
N ASN A 89 -21.61 16.96 39.46
CA ASN A 89 -21.10 18.24 39.92
C ASN A 89 -21.96 18.81 41.06
N ILE A 90 -23.30 18.71 40.97
CA ILE A 90 -24.21 19.07 42.06
C ILE A 90 -24.01 18.18 43.28
N CYS A 91 -23.88 16.86 43.08
CA CYS A 91 -23.63 15.91 44.15
C CYS A 91 -22.33 16.25 44.92
N VAL A 92 -21.25 16.56 44.21
CA VAL A 92 -19.97 16.95 44.81
C VAL A 92 -20.10 18.21 45.67
N MET A 93 -21.02 19.13 45.36
CA MET A 93 -21.29 20.29 46.23
C MET A 93 -21.86 19.91 47.60
N GLY A 94 -22.49 18.75 47.72
CA GLY A 94 -22.96 18.25 49.00
C GLY A 94 -21.84 18.02 50.02
N PHE A 95 -20.60 17.80 49.57
CA PHE A 95 -19.45 17.74 50.48
C PHE A 95 -19.17 19.06 51.18
N VAL A 96 -19.59 20.21 50.64
CA VAL A 96 -19.41 21.53 51.27
C VAL A 96 -20.17 21.61 52.61
N LEU A 97 -21.22 20.81 52.80
CA LEU A 97 -22.03 20.80 54.02
C LEU A 97 -21.33 20.12 55.21
N GLU A 98 -20.34 19.27 54.97
CA GLU A 98 -19.63 18.62 56.08
C GLU A 98 -18.59 19.59 56.66
N GLN A 99 -18.77 19.97 57.93
CA GLN A 99 -17.84 20.80 58.67
C GLN A 99 -16.64 19.98 59.12
N GLU A 100 -15.43 20.53 58.94
CA GLU A 100 -14.19 19.93 59.40
C GLU A 100 -13.69 20.69 60.62
N ASN A 101 -13.09 20.00 61.59
CA ASN A 101 -12.63 20.60 62.84
C ASN A 101 -11.39 21.50 62.67
N SER A 102 -10.63 21.32 61.57
CA SER A 102 -9.42 22.10 61.27
C SER A 102 -9.63 22.99 60.03
N PRO A 103 -9.25 24.29 60.10
CA PRO A 103 -9.36 25.20 58.97
C PRO A 103 -8.43 24.82 57.82
N GLU A 104 -7.28 24.20 58.10
CA GLU A 104 -6.34 23.72 57.08
C GLU A 104 -6.97 22.59 56.24
N ILE A 105 -7.63 21.64 56.90
CA ILE A 105 -8.34 20.53 56.23
C ILE A 105 -9.51 21.07 55.41
N GLN A 106 -10.24 22.06 55.94
CA GLN A 106 -11.34 22.71 55.23
C GLN A 106 -10.86 23.43 53.95
N ASN A 107 -9.70 24.09 54.00
CA ASN A 107 -9.09 24.72 52.81
C ASN A 107 -8.66 23.68 51.77
N MET A 108 -8.03 22.58 52.20
CA MET A 108 -7.62 21.48 51.31
C MET A 108 -8.84 20.84 50.63
N LYS A 109 -9.92 20.63 51.39
CA LYS A 109 -11.20 20.16 50.87
C LYS A 109 -11.77 21.12 49.82
N GLY A 110 -11.78 22.42 50.09
CA GLY A 110 -12.23 23.45 49.14
C GLY A 110 -11.44 23.41 47.82
N ALA A 111 -10.10 23.29 47.90
CA ALA A 111 -9.24 23.19 46.72
C ALA A 111 -9.54 21.93 45.88
N ASN A 112 -9.70 20.77 46.54
CA ASN A 112 -10.03 19.51 45.86
C ASN A 112 -11.41 19.56 45.19
N LEU A 113 -12.41 20.13 45.86
CA LEU A 113 -13.75 20.34 45.28
C LEU A 113 -13.69 21.29 44.07
N MET A 114 -12.89 22.35 44.14
CA MET A 114 -12.70 23.25 43.00
C MET A 114 -12.04 22.53 41.82
N ALA A 115 -11.04 21.68 42.06
CA ALA A 115 -10.38 20.90 41.01
C ALA A 115 -11.36 19.93 40.31
N VAL A 116 -12.17 19.20 41.09
CA VAL A 116 -13.20 18.29 40.55
C VAL A 116 -14.24 19.07 39.76
N ASN A 117 -14.75 20.18 40.31
CA ASN A 117 -15.73 21.02 39.60
C ASN A 117 -15.16 21.56 38.29
N LEU A 118 -13.90 21.99 38.26
CA LEU A 118 -13.24 22.47 37.05
C LEU A 118 -13.12 21.36 35.99
N MET A 119 -12.73 20.14 36.40
CA MET A 119 -12.67 18.99 35.49
C MET A 119 -14.04 18.66 34.90
N LEU A 120 -15.10 18.68 35.72
CA LEU A 120 -16.48 18.40 35.29
C LEU A 120 -17.01 19.48 34.33
N VAL A 121 -16.80 20.76 34.65
CA VAL A 121 -17.26 21.89 33.84
C VAL A 121 -16.54 21.94 32.49
N LEU A 122 -15.21 21.75 32.43
CA LEU A 122 -14.46 21.78 31.17
C LEU A 122 -14.73 20.57 30.26
N SER A 123 -15.19 19.46 30.85
CA SER A 123 -15.57 18.25 30.11
C SER A 123 -16.95 18.34 29.45
N GLY A 124 -17.79 19.29 29.89
CA GLY A 124 -19.13 19.55 29.37
C GLY A 124 -19.16 20.18 27.96
N GLU A 125 -20.35 20.59 27.52
CA GLU A 125 -20.51 21.58 26.45
C GLU A 125 -20.67 22.97 27.05
N PHE A 126 -20.32 24.00 26.28
CA PHE A 126 -20.38 25.39 26.74
C PHE A 126 -21.69 25.75 27.46
N PHE A 127 -22.84 25.42 26.85
CA PHE A 127 -24.14 25.75 27.44
C PHE A 127 -24.39 25.01 28.76
N ASP A 128 -24.09 23.71 28.81
CA ASP A 128 -24.21 22.89 30.03
C ASP A 128 -23.26 23.42 31.11
N SER A 129 -22.04 23.77 30.75
CA SER A 129 -21.00 24.33 31.62
C SER A 129 -21.42 25.68 32.21
N VAL A 130 -22.07 26.55 31.43
CA VAL A 130 -22.62 27.82 31.94
C VAL A 130 -23.73 27.55 32.95
N ILE A 131 -24.68 26.66 32.65
CA ILE A 131 -25.75 26.30 33.61
C ILE A 131 -25.14 25.73 34.90
N GLN A 132 -24.17 24.81 34.79
CA GLN A 132 -23.46 24.25 35.95
C GLN A 132 -22.83 25.36 36.79
N LEU A 133 -22.12 26.29 36.15
CA LEU A 133 -21.45 27.38 36.87
C LEU A 133 -22.43 28.31 37.56
N VAL A 134 -23.54 28.65 36.92
CA VAL A 134 -24.59 29.47 37.55
C VAL A 134 -25.16 28.74 38.77
N VAL A 135 -25.52 27.47 38.65
CA VAL A 135 -26.08 26.66 39.76
C VAL A 135 -25.08 26.48 40.90
N ILE A 136 -23.81 26.20 40.59
CA ILE A 136 -22.76 26.04 41.61
C ILE A 136 -22.48 27.37 42.30
N THR A 137 -22.47 28.48 41.56
CA THR A 137 -22.24 29.81 42.12
C THR A 137 -23.40 30.21 43.02
N THR A 138 -24.65 29.97 42.61
CA THR A 138 -25.82 30.28 43.44
C THR A 138 -25.79 29.46 44.73
N LEU A 139 -25.45 28.17 44.68
CA LEU A 139 -25.26 27.34 45.88
C LEU A 139 -24.10 27.82 46.77
N ARG A 140 -22.97 28.22 46.19
CA ARG A 140 -21.82 28.75 46.96
C ARG A 140 -22.12 30.07 47.64
N ILE A 141 -23.01 30.86 47.08
CA ILE A 141 -23.44 32.12 47.69
C ILE A 141 -24.50 31.84 48.75
N SER A 142 -25.52 31.02 48.45
CA SER A 142 -26.65 30.77 49.34
C SER A 142 -26.26 30.01 50.62
N LEU A 143 -25.34 29.05 50.55
CA LEU A 143 -24.95 28.23 51.71
C LEU A 143 -24.34 29.07 52.86
N PRO A 144 -23.34 29.95 52.62
CA PRO A 144 -22.86 30.89 53.64
C PRO A 144 -23.96 31.80 54.19
N PHE A 145 -24.90 32.26 53.36
CA PHE A 145 -26.04 33.06 53.82
C PHE A 145 -26.94 32.30 54.81
N ILE A 146 -27.07 30.98 54.66
CA ILE A 146 -27.89 30.14 55.53
C ILE A 146 -27.13 29.74 56.80
N ILE A 147 -25.83 29.47 56.71
CA ILE A 147 -25.04 28.88 57.80
C ILE A 147 -24.41 29.96 58.70
N THR A 148 -24.10 31.14 58.16
CA THR A 148 -23.34 32.18 58.89
C THR A 148 -24.11 33.50 59.02
N ASN A 149 -24.10 34.08 60.21
CA ASN A 149 -24.71 35.40 60.48
C ASN A 149 -23.83 36.57 60.04
N SER A 150 -22.55 36.34 59.72
CA SER A 150 -21.61 37.38 59.29
C SER A 150 -21.39 37.32 57.78
N GLN A 151 -21.75 38.39 57.07
CA GLN A 151 -21.58 38.47 55.62
C GLN A 151 -20.30 39.23 55.26
N ASN A 152 -19.42 38.59 54.49
CA ASN A 152 -18.24 39.24 53.93
C ASN A 152 -18.49 39.58 52.45
N TYR A 153 -18.95 40.81 52.20
CA TYR A 153 -19.27 41.29 50.86
C TYR A 153 -18.07 41.29 49.90
N MET A 154 -16.84 41.41 50.42
CA MET A 154 -15.62 41.34 49.59
C MET A 154 -15.41 39.93 49.01
N VAL A 155 -15.70 38.89 49.79
CA VAL A 155 -15.61 37.49 49.34
C VAL A 155 -16.72 37.20 48.32
N LEU A 156 -17.93 37.73 48.53
CA LEU A 156 -19.03 37.57 47.59
C LEU A 156 -18.74 38.21 46.23
N THR A 157 -18.27 39.46 46.21
CA THR A 157 -17.94 40.15 44.96
C THR A 157 -16.78 39.48 44.22
N SER A 158 -15.72 39.07 44.94
CA SER A 158 -14.61 38.31 44.34
C SER A 158 -15.07 36.97 43.74
N THR A 159 -16.00 36.28 44.39
CA THR A 159 -16.57 35.01 43.89
C THR A 159 -17.38 35.23 42.60
N ILE A 160 -18.18 36.30 42.54
CA ILE A 160 -18.95 36.64 41.33
C ILE A 160 -18.00 36.98 40.17
N ILE A 161 -16.99 37.82 40.41
CA ILE A 161 -16.01 38.22 39.39
C ILE A 161 -15.24 36.99 38.89
N ALA A 162 -14.76 36.14 39.80
CA ALA A 162 -14.03 34.92 39.44
C ALA A 162 -14.87 33.97 38.57
N ASN A 163 -16.16 33.80 38.87
CA ASN A 163 -17.05 32.97 38.06
C ASN A 163 -17.33 33.59 36.68
N LEU A 164 -17.48 34.92 36.58
CA LEU A 164 -17.61 35.60 35.29
C LEU A 164 -16.34 35.43 34.44
N SER A 165 -15.16 35.59 35.03
CA SER A 165 -13.88 35.32 34.35
C SER A 165 -13.77 33.85 33.91
N PHE A 166 -14.25 32.92 34.74
CA PHE A 166 -14.24 31.50 34.38
C PHE A 166 -15.23 31.18 33.25
N ILE A 167 -16.42 31.78 33.23
CA ILE A 167 -17.37 31.65 32.10
C ILE A 167 -16.73 32.16 30.79
N PHE A 168 -16.03 33.30 30.84
CA PHE A 168 -15.32 33.82 29.68
C PHE A 168 -14.20 32.88 29.21
N TYR A 169 -13.44 32.30 30.14
CA TYR A 169 -12.45 31.26 29.80
C TYR A 169 -13.11 30.04 29.16
N VAL A 170 -14.20 29.53 29.73
CA VAL A 170 -14.94 28.38 29.19
C VAL A 170 -15.48 28.68 27.78
N TYR A 171 -15.96 29.90 27.53
CA TYR A 171 -16.37 30.35 26.18
C TYR A 171 -15.22 30.27 25.17
N THR A 172 -14.09 30.88 25.51
CA THR A 172 -12.91 30.91 24.62
C THR A 172 -12.33 29.52 24.37
N TYR A 173 -12.28 28.68 25.42
CA TYR A 173 -11.87 27.28 25.32
C TYR A 173 -12.74 26.48 24.35
N HIS A 174 -14.07 26.50 24.53
CA HIS A 174 -14.97 25.75 23.63
C HIS A 174 -14.98 26.29 22.21
N LYS A 175 -14.86 27.61 22.03
CA LYS A 175 -14.73 28.24 20.70
C LYS A 175 -13.47 27.74 19.99
N ALA A 176 -12.33 27.70 20.67
CA ALA A 176 -11.08 27.19 20.12
C ALA A 176 -11.19 25.69 19.75
N LYS A 177 -11.74 24.87 20.65
CA LYS A 177 -11.92 23.42 20.44
C LYS A 177 -12.79 23.12 19.20
N ARG A 178 -13.89 23.85 19.04
CA ARG A 178 -14.78 23.72 17.87
C ARG A 178 -14.12 24.22 16.59
N SER A 179 -13.37 25.32 16.66
CA SER A 179 -12.59 25.83 15.51
C SER A 179 -11.54 24.81 15.04
N GLN A 180 -10.83 24.17 15.98
CA GLN A 180 -9.85 23.13 15.67
C GLN A 180 -10.50 21.91 15.01
N TYR A 181 -11.67 21.50 15.47
CA TYR A 181 -12.43 20.43 14.83
C TYR A 181 -12.82 20.76 13.39
N LEU A 182 -13.29 21.99 13.15
CA LEU A 182 -13.68 22.42 11.81
C LEU A 182 -12.48 22.51 10.86
N LEU A 183 -11.32 22.97 11.35
CA LEU A 183 -10.07 22.93 10.60
C LEU A 183 -9.71 21.49 10.19
N GLY A 184 -9.80 20.54 11.11
CA GLY A 184 -9.56 19.13 10.80
C GLY A 184 -10.54 18.55 9.75
N LEU A 185 -11.80 18.99 9.75
CA LEU A 185 -12.76 18.62 8.70
C LEU A 185 -12.40 19.22 7.34
N VAL A 186 -11.97 20.48 7.31
CA VAL A 186 -11.53 21.18 6.09
C VAL A 186 -10.28 20.51 5.51
N GLU A 187 -9.30 20.17 6.35
CA GLU A 187 -8.09 19.42 5.96
C GLU A 187 -8.46 18.06 5.33
N ASN A 188 -9.34 17.29 5.98
CA ASN A 188 -9.82 16.01 5.44
C ASN A 188 -10.58 16.17 4.11
N GLY A 189 -11.27 17.31 3.92
CA GLY A 189 -11.92 17.65 2.66
C GLY A 189 -10.92 17.96 1.55
N TRP A 190 -9.89 18.75 1.88
CA TRP A 190 -8.79 19.05 0.96
C TRP A 190 -8.03 17.79 0.55
N ASP A 191 -7.79 16.86 1.47
CA ASP A 191 -7.19 15.57 1.14
C ASP A 191 -8.00 14.85 0.08
N LYS A 192 -9.33 14.73 0.26
CA LYS A 192 -10.23 14.08 -0.72
C LYS A 192 -10.16 14.75 -2.10
N ILE A 193 -10.24 16.09 -2.14
CA ILE A 193 -10.19 16.87 -3.38
C ILE A 193 -8.81 16.75 -4.06
N PHE A 194 -7.73 16.81 -3.27
CA PHE A 194 -6.37 16.65 -3.76
C PHE A 194 -6.19 15.32 -4.50
N PHE A 195 -6.77 14.23 -3.99
CA PHE A 195 -6.69 12.93 -4.66
C PHE A 195 -7.43 12.87 -5.99
N GLU A 196 -8.53 13.61 -6.15
CA GLU A 196 -9.25 13.71 -7.43
C GLU A 196 -8.51 14.58 -8.45
N LEU A 197 -7.77 15.59 -7.99
CA LEU A 197 -7.01 16.51 -8.84
C LEU A 197 -5.68 15.90 -9.32
N VAL A 198 -4.97 15.13 -8.49
CA VAL A 198 -3.66 14.58 -8.85
C VAL A 198 -3.80 13.28 -9.66
N LYS A 199 -3.73 13.41 -10.99
CA LYS A 199 -3.79 12.29 -11.94
C LYS A 199 -2.45 11.57 -12.15
N ASP A 200 -1.36 12.20 -11.72
CA ASP A 200 0.00 11.69 -11.87
C ASP A 200 0.32 10.63 -10.81
N PRO A 201 1.32 9.76 -11.04
CA PRO A 201 1.71 8.75 -10.08
C PRO A 201 2.27 9.42 -8.83
N TYR A 202 1.71 9.09 -7.66
CA TYR A 202 2.25 9.58 -6.39
C TYR A 202 2.12 8.56 -5.27
N ILE A 203 2.96 8.74 -4.24
CA ILE A 203 2.90 8.05 -2.98
C ILE A 203 2.86 9.10 -1.87
N LEU A 204 1.91 8.97 -0.95
CA LEU A 204 1.85 9.75 0.27
C LEU A 204 2.25 8.86 1.45
N LEU A 205 3.36 9.22 2.09
CA LEU A 205 3.93 8.50 3.21
C LEU A 205 3.73 9.31 4.49
N LYS A 206 3.51 8.61 5.59
CA LYS A 206 3.57 9.17 6.94
C LYS A 206 4.75 8.56 7.68
N PHE A 207 5.58 9.40 8.29
CA PHE A 207 6.69 8.94 9.10
C PHE A 207 6.26 8.82 10.56
N SER A 208 6.58 7.68 11.19
CA SER A 208 6.37 7.49 12.63
C SER A 208 7.68 7.63 13.38
N TYR A 209 7.78 8.64 14.26
CA TYR A 209 8.96 8.82 15.11
C TYR A 209 9.16 7.67 16.10
N THR A 210 8.09 7.04 16.56
CA THR A 210 8.18 5.96 17.57
C THR A 210 8.82 4.71 17.01
N ASN A 211 8.54 4.39 15.73
CA ASN A 211 8.96 3.14 15.10
C ASN A 211 10.05 3.37 14.04
N LEU A 212 10.45 4.62 13.80
CA LEU A 212 11.36 5.05 12.73
C LEU A 212 10.97 4.44 11.37
N SER A 213 9.68 4.32 11.11
CA SER A 213 9.13 3.61 9.96
C SER A 213 8.25 4.51 9.10
N PHE A 214 8.28 4.26 7.79
CA PHE A 214 7.33 4.85 6.85
C PHE A 214 6.10 3.95 6.73
N THR A 215 4.93 4.55 6.88
CA THR A 215 3.64 3.91 6.60
C THR A 215 3.02 4.57 5.39
N VAL A 216 2.53 3.80 4.42
CA VAL A 216 1.84 4.38 3.27
C VAL A 216 0.47 4.83 3.73
N GLN A 217 0.16 6.11 3.55
CA GLN A 217 -1.20 6.59 3.76
C GLN A 217 -2.05 6.32 2.53
N LYS A 218 -1.53 6.69 1.35
CA LYS A 218 -2.21 6.51 0.06
C LYS A 218 -1.21 6.44 -1.09
N GLN A 219 -1.65 5.83 -2.18
CA GLN A 219 -0.92 5.80 -3.44
C GLN A 219 -1.87 5.95 -4.63
N ASN A 220 -1.39 6.52 -5.74
CA ASN A 220 -2.10 6.55 -7.02
C ASN A 220 -1.18 6.07 -8.14
N ARG A 221 -1.67 5.12 -8.95
CA ARG A 221 -1.02 4.64 -10.19
C ARG A 221 0.49 4.38 -10.05
N PHE A 222 0.91 3.78 -8.95
CA PHE A 222 2.31 3.44 -8.71
C PHE A 222 2.83 2.52 -9.85
N PRO A 223 3.90 2.90 -10.57
CA PRO A 223 4.29 2.21 -11.80
C PRO A 223 5.04 0.88 -11.59
N PHE A 224 5.31 0.49 -10.35
CA PHE A 224 6.19 -0.62 -9.98
C PHE A 224 5.45 -1.68 -9.14
N LYS A 225 4.15 -1.90 -9.36
CA LYS A 225 3.34 -2.84 -8.57
C LYS A 225 3.83 -4.29 -8.66
N ASP A 226 4.36 -4.69 -9.81
CA ASP A 226 4.78 -6.08 -10.08
C ASP A 226 6.30 -6.28 -9.91
N CYS A 227 6.96 -5.43 -9.12
CA CYS A 227 8.43 -5.44 -8.99
C CYS A 227 8.99 -6.47 -8.03
N LEU A 228 8.11 -7.24 -7.39
CA LEU A 228 8.43 -8.25 -6.41
C LEU A 228 7.72 -9.54 -6.85
N ASP A 229 8.52 -10.53 -7.26
CA ASP A 229 8.07 -11.91 -7.44
C ASP A 229 7.93 -12.53 -6.04
N PHE A 230 6.90 -12.14 -5.29
CA PHE A 230 6.57 -12.83 -4.05
C PHE A 230 5.47 -13.86 -4.34
N GLU A 231 5.83 -15.12 -4.17
CA GLU A 231 4.90 -16.22 -3.96
C GLU A 231 4.00 -15.90 -2.74
N GLU A 232 2.72 -16.30 -2.83
CA GLU A 232 1.75 -16.44 -1.73
C GLU A 232 0.64 -15.38 -1.49
N ASP A 233 -0.52 -15.96 -1.14
CA ASP A 233 -1.84 -15.43 -0.79
C ASP A 233 -1.84 -14.44 0.39
N LEU A 234 -1.43 -13.20 0.14
CA LEU A 234 -1.52 -12.11 1.13
C LEU A 234 -2.51 -11.02 0.71
N GLN A 235 -3.19 -10.42 1.70
CA GLN A 235 -4.15 -9.34 1.50
C GLN A 235 -3.51 -8.13 0.78
N GLN A 236 -4.20 -7.57 -0.21
CA GLN A 236 -3.74 -6.48 -1.08
C GLN A 236 -3.10 -5.27 -0.37
N CYS A 237 -3.57 -4.91 0.83
CA CYS A 237 -3.01 -3.78 1.59
C CYS A 237 -1.56 -4.01 2.06
N ASP A 238 -1.19 -5.24 2.43
CA ASP A 238 0.15 -5.55 2.92
C ASP A 238 1.17 -5.66 1.78
N GLN A 239 0.72 -6.06 0.59
CA GLN A 239 1.56 -6.11 -0.61
C GLN A 239 1.97 -4.70 -1.06
N ASP A 240 1.03 -3.75 -1.15
CA ASP A 240 1.30 -2.38 -1.56
C ASP A 240 2.34 -1.68 -0.64
N ASP A 241 2.19 -1.85 0.68
CA ASP A 241 3.13 -1.31 1.68
C ASP A 241 4.54 -1.89 1.52
N ARG A 242 4.65 -3.19 1.26
CA ARG A 242 5.94 -3.87 1.03
C ARG A 242 6.60 -3.42 -0.27
N THR A 243 5.85 -3.32 -1.35
CA THR A 243 6.39 -2.88 -2.65
C THR A 243 6.91 -1.45 -2.59
N ILE A 244 6.20 -0.57 -1.87
CA ILE A 244 6.66 0.80 -1.64
C ILE A 244 7.90 0.82 -0.72
N ARG A 245 7.95 0.01 0.35
CA ARG A 245 9.15 -0.09 1.19
C ARG A 245 10.37 -0.58 0.41
N HIS A 246 10.19 -1.61 -0.42
CA HIS A 246 11.23 -2.09 -1.32
C HIS A 246 11.69 -1.00 -2.28
N PHE A 247 10.76 -0.23 -2.86
CA PHE A 247 11.11 0.93 -3.66
C PHE A 247 11.92 1.98 -2.88
N LEU A 248 11.52 2.34 -1.66
CA LEU A 248 12.23 3.33 -0.83
C LEU A 248 13.64 2.87 -0.44
N GLN A 249 13.83 1.58 -0.17
CA GLN A 249 15.12 1.01 0.24
C GLN A 249 16.05 0.80 -0.95
N ASN A 250 15.53 0.31 -2.08
CA ASN A 250 16.35 -0.09 -3.23
C ASN A 250 16.48 1.02 -4.29
N SER A 251 15.75 2.12 -4.16
CA SER A 251 16.02 3.31 -4.98
C SER A 251 17.22 4.06 -4.41
N THR A 252 18.17 4.37 -5.29
CA THR A 252 19.44 4.99 -4.90
C THR A 252 19.56 6.40 -5.47
N LEU A 253 20.03 7.33 -4.63
CA LEU A 253 20.41 8.69 -5.02
C LEU A 253 21.92 8.83 -4.79
N GLY A 254 22.71 8.58 -5.83
CA GLY A 254 24.16 8.48 -5.71
C GLY A 254 24.56 7.24 -4.90
N LYS A 255 25.06 7.44 -3.67
CA LYS A 255 25.49 6.37 -2.75
C LYS A 255 24.49 6.05 -1.64
N THR A 256 23.47 6.87 -1.44
CA THR A 256 22.49 6.71 -0.35
C THR A 256 21.17 6.17 -0.88
N SER A 257 20.47 5.39 -0.07
CA SER A 257 19.09 4.99 -0.37
C SER A 257 18.13 6.18 -0.31
N LEU A 258 16.99 6.11 -1.00
CA LEU A 258 15.96 7.13 -0.92
C LEU A 258 15.38 7.23 0.50
N SER A 259 15.23 6.10 1.21
CA SER A 259 14.80 6.09 2.62
C SER A 259 15.75 6.86 3.53
N GLU A 260 17.06 6.68 3.39
CA GLU A 260 18.06 7.40 4.19
C GLU A 260 18.08 8.89 3.84
N HIS A 261 17.93 9.21 2.55
CA HIS A 261 17.86 10.59 2.08
C HIS A 261 16.64 11.31 2.68
N ILE A 262 15.46 10.70 2.59
CA ILE A 262 14.22 11.24 3.19
C ILE A 262 14.41 11.43 4.70
N TYR A 263 15.00 10.46 5.40
CA TYR A 263 15.25 10.55 6.84
C TYR A 263 16.22 11.69 7.19
N GLY A 264 17.28 11.87 6.41
CA GLY A 264 18.20 13.00 6.53
C GLY A 264 17.50 14.34 6.32
N SER A 265 16.62 14.42 5.31
CA SER A 265 15.82 15.62 5.03
C SER A 265 14.83 15.94 6.15
N ILE A 266 14.20 14.93 6.76
CA ILE A 266 13.33 15.12 7.94
C ILE A 266 14.15 15.71 9.10
N LYS A 267 15.35 15.18 9.39
CA LYS A 267 16.22 15.73 10.45
C LYS A 267 16.62 17.17 10.20
N LYS A 268 16.99 17.51 8.96
CA LYS A 268 17.32 18.89 8.58
C LYS A 268 16.13 19.82 8.72
N PHE A 269 14.96 19.39 8.27
CA PHE A 269 13.71 20.14 8.43
C PHE A 269 13.41 20.44 9.90
N GLN A 270 13.64 19.50 10.81
CA GLN A 270 13.47 19.73 12.25
C GLN A 270 14.44 20.77 12.82
N MET A 271 15.67 20.83 12.31
CA MET A 271 16.69 21.76 12.81
C MET A 271 16.52 23.16 12.23
N ASP A 272 16.17 23.26 10.96
CA ASP A 272 16.20 24.52 10.20
C ASP A 272 14.81 25.12 9.94
N CYS A 273 13.72 24.39 10.28
CA CYS A 273 12.32 24.74 9.98
C CYS A 273 12.08 25.15 8.51
N TYR A 274 12.94 24.69 7.60
CA TYR A 274 12.91 25.11 6.21
C TYR A 274 12.01 24.20 5.39
N ASP A 275 11.02 24.78 4.74
CA ASP A 275 10.07 24.03 3.93
C ASP A 275 10.73 23.35 2.73
N HIS A 276 10.79 22.01 2.75
CA HIS A 276 11.30 21.20 1.64
C HIS A 276 10.16 20.91 0.67
N PHE A 277 9.80 21.89 -0.16
CA PHE A 277 8.80 21.72 -1.22
C PHE A 277 9.45 21.49 -2.59
N ASN A 278 8.88 20.55 -3.35
CA ASN A 278 9.20 20.27 -4.74
C ASN A 278 10.69 20.00 -5.02
N GLN A 279 11.35 19.28 -4.11
CA GLN A 279 12.72 18.84 -4.35
C GLN A 279 12.72 17.80 -5.46
N ILE A 280 13.42 18.11 -6.55
CA ILE A 280 13.55 17.20 -7.69
C ILE A 280 14.72 16.26 -7.42
N LEU A 281 14.40 15.00 -7.16
CA LEU A 281 15.34 13.91 -6.94
C LEU A 281 15.47 13.08 -8.22
N ARG A 282 16.71 12.75 -8.61
CA ARG A 282 16.99 11.79 -9.67
C ARG A 282 17.46 10.50 -9.03
N ILE A 283 16.60 9.50 -9.05
CA ILE A 283 16.85 8.21 -8.40
C ILE A 283 17.08 7.12 -9.44
N ARG A 284 17.86 6.10 -9.07
CA ARG A 284 18.04 4.89 -9.87
C ARG A 284 17.32 3.73 -9.20
N PHE A 285 16.43 3.06 -9.93
CA PHE A 285 15.67 1.90 -9.46
C PHE A 285 15.54 0.90 -10.62
N GLN A 286 15.84 -0.39 -10.39
CA GLN A 286 15.81 -1.44 -11.42
C GLN A 286 16.49 -1.05 -12.75
N LYS A 287 17.70 -0.47 -12.67
CA LYS A 287 18.48 0.06 -13.81
C LYS A 287 17.83 1.22 -14.59
N GLN A 288 16.67 1.71 -14.17
CA GLN A 288 16.01 2.89 -14.73
C GLN A 288 16.35 4.16 -13.93
N LEU A 289 16.51 5.28 -14.63
CA LEU A 289 16.62 6.60 -14.01
C LEU A 289 15.23 7.23 -13.93
N LEU A 290 14.80 7.60 -12.73
CA LEU A 290 13.50 8.20 -12.46
C LEU A 290 13.68 9.60 -11.88
N GLN A 291 12.76 10.49 -12.24
CA GLN A 291 12.63 11.79 -11.60
C GLN A 291 11.48 11.73 -10.59
N VAL A 292 11.79 11.96 -9.33
CA VAL A 292 10.82 12.01 -8.24
C VAL A 292 10.82 13.40 -7.64
N GLU A 293 9.66 14.03 -7.61
CA GLU A 293 9.45 15.26 -6.86
C GLU A 293 9.07 14.91 -5.43
N MET A 294 9.81 15.42 -4.46
CA MET A 294 9.59 15.19 -3.04
C MET A 294 9.15 16.49 -2.36
N SER A 295 8.09 16.38 -1.57
CA SER A 295 7.63 17.46 -0.68
C SER A 295 7.41 16.90 0.72
N ILE A 296 7.98 17.56 1.73
CA ILE A 296 7.83 17.19 3.14
C ILE A 296 6.95 18.23 3.83
N PHE A 297 5.87 17.77 4.44
CA PHE A 297 4.93 18.59 5.21
C PHE A 297 5.00 18.16 6.68
N GLN A 298 5.19 19.11 7.60
CA GLN A 298 5.26 18.80 9.03
C GLN A 298 3.96 19.22 9.74
N LEU A 299 3.17 18.22 10.11
CA LEU A 299 2.08 18.33 11.08
C LEU A 299 2.61 17.78 12.43
N LYS A 300 1.82 16.97 13.14
CA LYS A 300 2.30 16.22 14.31
C LYS A 300 3.36 15.16 13.94
N ASN A 301 3.21 14.56 12.77
CA ASN A 301 4.15 13.63 12.15
C ASN A 301 4.48 14.12 10.73
N PRO A 302 5.69 13.88 10.19
CA PRO A 302 6.03 14.25 8.83
C PRO A 302 5.18 13.46 7.84
N MET A 303 4.57 14.18 6.90
CA MET A 303 3.99 13.60 5.70
C MET A 303 4.92 13.89 4.52
N ILE A 304 5.24 12.86 3.75
CA ILE A 304 6.11 12.97 2.59
C ILE A 304 5.30 12.61 1.36
N LEU A 305 5.18 13.57 0.43
CA LEU A 305 4.62 13.34 -0.88
C LEU A 305 5.76 13.06 -1.87
N LEU A 306 5.71 11.90 -2.51
CA LEU A 306 6.59 11.52 -3.60
C LEU A 306 5.77 11.46 -4.88
N ARG A 307 5.99 12.39 -5.81
CA ARG A 307 5.39 12.36 -7.14
C ARG A 307 6.41 11.77 -8.11
N ILE A 308 6.05 10.67 -8.75
CA ILE A 308 6.92 9.96 -9.68
C ILE A 308 6.58 10.45 -11.08
N ASN A 309 7.42 11.35 -11.59
CA ASN A 309 7.35 11.75 -12.97
C ASN A 309 7.97 10.63 -13.80
N SER A 310 7.13 9.71 -14.27
CA SER A 310 7.58 8.72 -15.23
C SER A 310 8.02 9.45 -16.50
N ILE A 311 9.33 9.47 -16.78
CA ILE A 311 9.91 10.01 -18.02
C ILE A 311 9.34 9.27 -19.27
N ASN A 312 8.63 8.15 -19.07
CA ASN A 312 8.52 7.10 -20.07
C ASN A 312 7.15 6.84 -20.71
N LYS A 313 6.09 7.64 -20.48
CA LYS A 313 4.87 7.52 -21.31
C LYS A 313 5.13 7.81 -22.79
N HIS A 314 6.07 8.72 -23.09
CA HIS A 314 6.51 9.01 -24.45
C HIS A 314 7.46 7.92 -24.99
N SER A 315 8.31 7.34 -24.12
CA SER A 315 9.29 6.32 -24.50
C SER A 315 8.65 5.00 -24.93
N LEU A 316 7.57 4.53 -24.29
CA LEU A 316 6.95 3.24 -24.64
C LEU A 316 6.27 3.29 -26.01
N LYS A 317 5.60 4.40 -26.33
CA LYS A 317 5.03 4.62 -27.67
C LYS A 317 6.13 4.76 -28.73
N GLN A 318 7.22 5.44 -28.41
CA GLN A 318 8.38 5.55 -29.30
C GLN A 318 9.07 4.21 -29.50
N LEU A 319 9.29 3.42 -28.44
CA LEU A 319 9.86 2.06 -28.51
C LEU A 319 9.00 1.15 -29.39
N LYS A 320 7.67 1.17 -29.24
CA LYS A 320 6.76 0.44 -30.15
C LYS A 320 6.91 0.91 -31.61
N LYS A 321 7.09 2.21 -31.83
CA LYS A 321 7.33 2.78 -33.18
C LYS A 321 8.69 2.38 -33.74
N TYR A 322 9.75 2.35 -32.93
CA TYR A 322 11.08 1.89 -33.30
C TYR A 322 11.09 0.40 -33.60
N LYS A 323 10.43 -0.44 -32.78
CA LYS A 323 10.27 -1.87 -33.03
C LYS A 323 9.58 -2.13 -34.38
N LYS A 324 8.46 -1.46 -34.66
CA LYS A 324 7.78 -1.55 -35.96
C LYS A 324 8.67 -1.14 -37.14
N ARG A 325 9.46 -0.07 -36.98
CA ARG A 325 10.41 0.38 -38.01
C ARG A 325 11.54 -0.63 -38.21
N PHE A 326 12.08 -1.19 -37.13
CA PHE A 326 13.12 -2.21 -37.19
C PHE A 326 12.66 -3.46 -37.96
N ILE A 327 11.46 -3.98 -37.64
CA ILE A 327 10.88 -5.12 -38.38
C ILE A 327 10.74 -4.79 -39.88
N LEU A 328 10.22 -3.60 -40.20
CA LEU A 328 10.06 -3.15 -41.58
C LEU A 328 11.41 -3.05 -42.32
N TYR A 329 12.44 -2.48 -41.68
CA TYR A 329 13.77 -2.39 -42.28
C TYR A 329 14.44 -3.76 -42.42
N ASN A 330 14.27 -4.66 -41.44
CA ASN A 330 14.79 -6.01 -41.52
C ASN A 330 14.18 -6.76 -42.71
N ASN A 331 12.86 -6.65 -42.92
CA ASN A 331 12.16 -7.27 -44.05
C ASN A 331 12.64 -6.71 -45.40
N ILE A 332 12.86 -5.39 -45.49
CA ILE A 332 13.44 -4.78 -46.70
C ILE A 332 14.84 -5.32 -46.94
N PHE A 333 15.67 -5.43 -45.89
CA PHE A 333 17.04 -5.91 -46.03
C PHE A 333 17.09 -7.39 -46.46
N ILE A 334 16.24 -8.25 -45.88
CA ILE A 334 16.08 -9.64 -46.31
C ILE A 334 15.66 -9.71 -47.79
N ASN A 335 14.72 -8.86 -48.23
CA ASN A 335 14.28 -8.79 -49.62
C ASN A 335 15.34 -8.25 -50.60
N ILE A 336 16.24 -7.39 -50.13
CA ILE A 336 17.39 -6.94 -50.93
C ILE A 336 18.39 -8.09 -51.05
N LEU A 337 18.69 -8.77 -49.95
CA LEU A 337 19.62 -9.91 -49.95
C LEU A 337 19.11 -11.06 -50.81
N THR A 338 17.81 -11.36 -50.82
CA THR A 338 17.23 -12.39 -51.71
C THR A 338 17.42 -12.04 -53.18
N LYS A 339 17.21 -10.77 -53.57
CA LYS A 339 17.44 -10.30 -54.94
C LYS A 339 18.92 -10.28 -55.32
N LEU A 340 19.80 -9.92 -54.38
CA LEU A 340 21.24 -9.96 -54.62
C LEU A 340 21.75 -11.40 -54.75
N GLU A 341 21.18 -12.34 -54.01
CA GLU A 341 21.53 -13.76 -54.09
C GLU A 341 21.17 -14.37 -55.45
N THR A 342 20.04 -13.99 -56.05
CA THR A 342 19.67 -14.47 -57.39
C THR A 342 20.59 -13.91 -58.49
N GLN A 343 21.15 -12.71 -58.29
CA GLN A 343 22.06 -12.05 -59.23
C GLN A 343 23.52 -12.50 -59.07
N LEU A 344 24.03 -12.56 -57.84
CA LEU A 344 25.43 -12.82 -57.50
C LEU A 344 25.70 -14.29 -57.17
N LYS A 345 25.13 -15.22 -57.98
CA LYS A 345 25.19 -16.68 -57.79
C LYS A 345 26.44 -17.12 -57.00
N TYR A 346 26.22 -17.71 -55.81
CA TYR A 346 27.23 -18.30 -54.90
C TYR A 346 28.01 -17.39 -53.94
N ASN A 347 27.54 -16.19 -53.58
CA ASN A 347 28.13 -15.48 -52.44
C ASN A 347 27.67 -16.05 -51.07
N LEU A 348 28.53 -16.87 -50.45
CA LEU A 348 28.28 -17.48 -49.12
C LEU A 348 28.03 -16.45 -48.02
N MET A 349 28.72 -15.29 -48.05
CA MET A 349 28.59 -14.24 -47.04
C MET A 349 27.18 -13.63 -47.04
N ILE A 350 26.58 -13.43 -48.23
CA ILE A 350 25.22 -12.91 -48.38
C ILE A 350 24.21 -13.90 -47.78
N LYS A 351 24.41 -15.20 -48.02
CA LYS A 351 23.55 -16.24 -47.45
C LYS A 351 23.66 -16.30 -45.92
N GLU A 352 24.87 -16.23 -45.35
CA GLU A 352 25.07 -16.19 -43.90
C GLU A 352 24.37 -14.99 -43.23
N ILE A 353 24.53 -13.79 -43.79
CA ILE A 353 23.87 -12.59 -43.27
C ILE A 353 22.35 -12.74 -43.35
N ARG A 354 21.83 -13.24 -44.48
CA ARG A 354 20.40 -13.48 -44.68
C ARG A 354 19.84 -14.48 -43.64
N ARG A 355 20.51 -15.61 -43.42
CA ARG A 355 20.11 -16.64 -42.44
C ARG A 355 19.96 -16.05 -41.04
N ARG A 356 20.96 -15.26 -40.60
CA ARG A 356 20.94 -14.60 -39.29
C ARG A 356 19.80 -13.60 -39.16
N LEU A 357 19.54 -12.81 -40.20
CA LEU A 357 18.45 -11.82 -40.17
C LEU A 357 17.06 -12.46 -40.14
N ILE A 358 16.86 -13.58 -40.85
CA ILE A 358 15.64 -14.39 -40.78
C ILE A 358 15.44 -14.93 -39.35
N LEU A 359 16.50 -15.46 -38.74
CA LEU A 359 16.43 -15.98 -37.37
C LEU A 359 16.08 -14.88 -36.35
N VAL A 360 16.67 -13.68 -36.49
CA VAL A 360 16.32 -12.52 -35.67
C VAL A 360 14.85 -12.10 -35.88
N GLN A 361 14.36 -12.11 -37.13
CA GLN A 361 12.98 -11.79 -37.43
C GLN A 361 12.01 -12.77 -36.74
N LEU A 362 12.28 -14.07 -36.84
CA LEU A 362 11.43 -15.11 -36.24
C LEU A 362 11.37 -15.01 -34.72
N ILE A 363 12.49 -14.73 -34.06
CA ILE A 363 12.54 -14.52 -32.61
C ILE A 363 11.68 -13.29 -32.22
N GLU A 364 11.80 -12.18 -32.94
CA GLU A 364 11.03 -10.97 -32.67
C GLU A 364 9.52 -11.14 -32.89
N GLU A 365 9.13 -11.90 -33.92
CA GLU A 365 7.72 -12.23 -34.19
C GLU A 365 7.11 -13.12 -33.10
N LEU A 366 7.88 -14.08 -32.56
CA LEU A 366 7.43 -14.95 -31.47
C LEU A 366 7.31 -14.22 -30.13
N HIS A 367 8.15 -13.22 -29.88
CA HIS A 367 8.09 -12.37 -28.68
C HIS A 367 6.83 -11.49 -28.60
N ASP A 368 6.17 -11.21 -29.72
CA ASP A 368 4.90 -10.45 -29.71
C ASP A 368 3.68 -11.33 -29.33
N HIS A 369 3.89 -12.61 -28.98
CA HIS A 369 2.88 -13.58 -28.53
C HIS A 369 1.65 -13.76 -29.45
N LYS A 370 1.78 -13.41 -30.73
CA LYS A 370 0.75 -13.63 -31.75
C LYS A 370 1.03 -14.93 -32.48
N TYR A 371 0.66 -16.05 -31.87
CA TYR A 371 0.83 -17.36 -32.49
C TYR A 371 -0.22 -17.59 -33.57
N HIS A 372 0.24 -17.96 -34.76
CA HIS A 372 -0.60 -18.42 -35.86
C HIS A 372 -0.44 -19.92 -35.98
N PHE A 373 -1.49 -20.67 -35.67
CA PHE A 373 -1.52 -22.12 -35.75
C PHE A 373 -1.97 -22.53 -37.15
N ASN A 374 -1.12 -23.28 -37.87
CA ASN A 374 -1.40 -23.73 -39.23
C ASN A 374 -0.90 -25.16 -39.43
N THR A 375 -1.52 -25.88 -40.37
CA THR A 375 -0.98 -27.13 -40.90
C THR A 375 0.19 -26.83 -41.85
N VAL A 376 1.34 -27.44 -41.59
CA VAL A 376 2.59 -27.20 -42.31
C VAL A 376 3.07 -28.50 -42.92
N ASN A 377 3.47 -28.48 -44.19
CA ASN A 377 4.14 -29.62 -44.81
C ASN A 377 5.62 -29.63 -44.40
N ILE A 378 6.04 -30.63 -43.61
CA ILE A 378 7.41 -30.69 -43.07
C ILE A 378 8.44 -30.84 -44.19
N GLN A 379 8.14 -31.64 -45.22
CA GLN A 379 9.02 -31.81 -46.37
C GLN A 379 9.24 -30.50 -47.10
N PHE A 380 8.19 -29.69 -47.25
CA PHE A 380 8.30 -28.35 -47.82
C PHE A 380 9.19 -27.44 -46.96
N VAL A 381 8.99 -27.41 -45.64
CA VAL A 381 9.84 -26.61 -44.73
C VAL A 381 11.31 -27.03 -44.81
N ILE A 382 11.59 -28.32 -44.81
CA ILE A 382 12.96 -28.84 -44.92
C ILE A 382 13.56 -28.48 -46.27
N SER A 383 12.80 -28.55 -47.37
CA SER A 383 13.28 -28.10 -48.69
C SER A 383 13.58 -26.59 -48.73
N GLN A 384 12.83 -25.76 -47.99
CA GLN A 384 13.15 -24.34 -47.84
C GLN A 384 14.47 -24.13 -47.09
N ILE A 385 14.71 -24.94 -46.06
CA ILE A 385 15.95 -24.90 -45.29
C ILE A 385 17.13 -25.42 -46.12
N GLU A 386 16.95 -26.46 -46.92
CA GLU A 386 17.96 -26.96 -47.86
C GLU A 386 18.41 -25.88 -48.84
N ASN A 387 17.46 -25.11 -49.38
CA ASN A 387 17.78 -23.95 -50.21
C ASN A 387 18.55 -22.86 -49.46
N LEU A 388 18.29 -22.68 -48.16
CA LEU A 388 19.03 -21.76 -47.31
C LEU A 388 20.43 -22.29 -47.00
N TYR A 389 20.63 -23.59 -46.84
CA TYR A 389 21.88 -24.28 -46.45
C TYR A 389 22.38 -25.29 -47.51
N PRO A 390 22.69 -24.86 -48.75
CA PRO A 390 23.16 -25.76 -49.80
C PRO A 390 24.49 -26.42 -49.46
N ASP A 391 25.25 -25.85 -48.52
CA ASP A 391 26.53 -26.35 -48.03
C ASP A 391 26.41 -27.54 -47.07
N LYS A 392 25.20 -27.87 -46.59
CA LYS A 392 24.98 -28.84 -45.50
C LYS A 392 24.40 -30.20 -45.93
N ASN A 393 24.38 -30.49 -47.23
CA ASN A 393 23.95 -31.78 -47.82
C ASN A 393 22.87 -32.49 -46.99
N ILE A 394 21.68 -31.89 -46.94
CA ILE A 394 20.58 -32.34 -46.08
C ILE A 394 19.87 -33.50 -46.78
N ILE A 395 19.79 -34.66 -46.13
CA ILE A 395 19.01 -35.80 -46.62
C ILE A 395 17.80 -35.96 -45.72
N PHE A 396 16.61 -35.74 -46.29
CA PHE A 396 15.35 -35.98 -45.59
C PHE A 396 14.85 -37.40 -45.84
N GLN A 397 14.64 -38.17 -44.77
CA GLN A 397 14.04 -39.50 -44.82
C GLN A 397 12.72 -39.48 -44.03
N ASN A 398 11.62 -39.70 -44.74
CA ASN A 398 10.30 -39.82 -44.13
C ASN A 398 9.92 -41.29 -44.02
N ALA A 399 10.20 -41.90 -42.87
CA ALA A 399 9.97 -43.33 -42.66
C ALA A 399 8.47 -43.70 -42.74
N ASN A 400 7.58 -42.78 -42.40
CA ASN A 400 6.15 -43.06 -42.17
C ASN A 400 5.18 -42.29 -43.09
N LYS A 401 5.66 -41.65 -44.17
CA LYS A 401 4.84 -40.85 -45.13
C LYS A 401 3.96 -39.76 -44.48
N MET A 402 4.36 -39.23 -43.32
CA MET A 402 3.63 -38.10 -42.72
C MET A 402 4.07 -36.81 -43.43
N GLU A 403 3.17 -36.19 -44.18
CA GLU A 403 3.50 -34.98 -44.95
C GLU A 403 3.20 -33.69 -44.19
N THR A 404 2.20 -33.69 -43.30
CA THR A 404 1.70 -32.47 -42.64
C THR A 404 1.69 -32.57 -41.12
N LEU A 405 1.96 -31.43 -40.46
CA LEU A 405 1.95 -31.25 -39.00
C LEU A 405 1.18 -29.97 -38.66
N PHE A 406 0.25 -30.03 -37.71
CA PHE A 406 -0.38 -28.82 -37.17
C PHE A 406 0.53 -28.20 -36.12
N THR A 407 0.98 -26.96 -36.33
CA THR A 407 2.02 -26.36 -35.48
C THR A 407 1.99 -24.83 -35.55
N ILE A 408 2.92 -24.18 -34.85
CA ILE A 408 3.22 -22.75 -35.00
C ILE A 408 4.40 -22.64 -36.00
N PRO A 409 4.15 -22.27 -37.27
CA PRO A 409 5.15 -22.38 -38.34
C PRO A 409 6.45 -21.63 -38.03
N ASN A 410 6.34 -20.42 -37.47
CA ASN A 410 7.49 -19.59 -37.13
C ASN A 410 8.35 -20.18 -36.02
N ALA A 411 7.74 -20.81 -35.02
CA ALA A 411 8.47 -21.45 -33.93
C ALA A 411 9.13 -22.75 -34.41
N LEU A 412 8.45 -23.54 -35.24
CA LEU A 412 9.04 -24.71 -35.89
C LEU A 412 10.23 -24.30 -36.77
N LEU A 413 10.07 -23.28 -37.61
CA LEU A 413 11.14 -22.79 -38.48
C LEU A 413 12.32 -22.25 -37.67
N MET A 414 12.07 -21.52 -36.58
CA MET A 414 13.13 -21.04 -35.68
C MET A 414 13.92 -22.20 -35.07
N LEU A 415 13.22 -23.24 -34.58
CA LEU A 415 13.84 -24.45 -34.04
C LEU A 415 14.74 -25.11 -35.07
N LEU A 416 14.20 -25.38 -36.26
CA LEU A 416 14.94 -26.03 -37.33
C LEU A 416 16.16 -25.18 -37.73
N LEU A 417 15.99 -23.87 -37.97
CA LEU A 417 17.08 -22.97 -38.31
C LEU A 417 18.16 -22.92 -37.23
N SER A 418 17.80 -23.03 -35.94
CA SER A 418 18.77 -23.05 -34.84
C SER A 418 19.67 -24.29 -34.90
N VAL A 419 19.12 -25.45 -35.28
CA VAL A 419 19.86 -26.71 -35.45
C VAL A 419 20.75 -26.63 -36.68
N PHE A 420 20.17 -26.20 -37.80
CA PHE A 420 20.91 -26.10 -39.05
C PHE A 420 21.99 -25.04 -38.99
N GLU A 421 21.81 -23.87 -38.38
CA GLU A 421 22.88 -22.85 -38.27
C GLU A 421 24.08 -23.37 -37.44
N ASN A 422 23.82 -24.14 -36.38
CA ASN A 422 24.84 -24.63 -35.44
C ASN A 422 25.36 -26.05 -35.74
N SER A 423 25.07 -26.57 -36.92
CA SER A 423 25.71 -27.79 -37.44
C SER A 423 27.04 -27.46 -38.13
N GLU A 424 28.02 -28.33 -37.97
CA GLU A 424 29.29 -28.24 -38.68
C GLU A 424 29.16 -28.76 -40.13
N LYS A 425 30.07 -28.35 -41.02
CA LYS A 425 30.05 -28.76 -42.43
C LYS A 425 30.03 -30.29 -42.53
N GLY A 426 28.98 -30.84 -43.14
CA GLY A 426 28.78 -32.27 -43.25
C GLY A 426 27.37 -32.62 -43.70
N LEU A 427 27.14 -33.90 -43.96
CA LEU A 427 25.83 -34.45 -44.34
C LEU A 427 24.94 -34.55 -43.10
N ILE A 428 23.77 -33.91 -43.14
CA ILE A 428 22.78 -33.96 -42.06
C ILE A 428 21.63 -34.87 -42.51
N LYS A 429 21.42 -35.98 -41.80
CA LYS A 429 20.25 -36.83 -42.05
C LYS A 429 19.12 -36.38 -41.11
N CYS A 430 18.01 -35.97 -41.70
CA CYS A 430 16.79 -35.64 -40.98
C CYS A 430 15.81 -36.80 -41.14
N ASN A 431 15.51 -37.49 -40.05
CA ASN A 431 14.50 -38.55 -40.02
C ASN A 431 13.23 -38.01 -39.38
N LEU A 432 12.09 -38.26 -40.02
CA LEU A 432 10.78 -38.01 -39.43
C LEU A 432 10.15 -39.35 -39.04
N VAL A 433 9.87 -39.52 -37.75
CA VAL A 433 9.27 -40.73 -37.20
C VAL A 433 7.99 -40.34 -36.47
N ASN A 434 6.88 -40.95 -36.88
CA ASN A 434 5.60 -40.79 -36.18
C ASN A 434 5.55 -41.81 -35.02
N LEU A 435 5.48 -41.32 -33.78
CA LEU A 435 5.35 -42.13 -32.58
C LEU A 435 3.86 -42.41 -32.38
N LYS A 436 3.37 -43.46 -33.04
CA LYS A 436 1.93 -43.78 -33.15
C LYS A 436 1.21 -44.01 -31.82
N GLU A 437 1.93 -44.21 -30.72
CA GLU A 437 1.36 -44.54 -29.42
C GLU A 437 1.00 -43.30 -28.58
N GLU A 438 1.52 -42.10 -28.90
CA GLU A 438 1.44 -40.92 -27.99
C GLU A 438 0.89 -39.63 -28.61
N MET A 439 0.41 -39.62 -29.87
CA MET A 439 0.07 -38.38 -30.59
C MET A 439 1.28 -37.42 -30.66
N GLU A 440 2.47 -37.98 -30.87
CA GLU A 440 3.72 -37.23 -30.94
C GLU A 440 4.48 -37.52 -32.23
N VAL A 441 5.20 -36.50 -32.72
CA VAL A 441 6.00 -36.57 -33.93
C VAL A 441 7.45 -36.32 -33.57
N MET A 442 8.30 -37.31 -33.84
CA MET A 442 9.74 -37.21 -33.60
C MET A 442 10.46 -36.71 -34.85
N ILE A 443 11.22 -35.62 -34.70
CA ILE A 443 12.17 -35.14 -35.70
C ILE A 443 13.58 -35.40 -35.16
N GLU A 444 14.33 -36.22 -35.89
CA GLU A 444 15.67 -36.64 -35.52
C GLU A 444 16.70 -36.12 -36.52
N PHE A 445 17.72 -35.42 -36.03
CA PHE A 445 18.82 -34.89 -36.82
C PHE A 445 20.13 -35.59 -36.45
N ASN A 446 20.70 -36.32 -37.40
CA ASN A 446 21.99 -36.97 -37.30
C ASN A 446 23.06 -36.15 -38.06
N GLY A 447 24.09 -35.70 -37.36
CA GLY A 447 25.13 -34.82 -37.89
C GLY A 447 26.10 -34.35 -36.80
N ASN A 448 27.05 -33.45 -37.11
CA ASN A 448 27.92 -32.85 -36.09
C ASN A 448 27.36 -31.50 -35.66
N PHE A 449 27.03 -31.35 -34.37
CA PHE A 449 26.35 -30.16 -33.84
C PHE A 449 27.11 -29.50 -32.69
N GLN A 450 27.06 -28.18 -32.65
CA GLN A 450 27.52 -27.39 -31.52
C GLN A 450 26.42 -27.33 -30.44
N ALA A 451 26.26 -28.44 -29.72
CA ALA A 451 25.20 -28.65 -28.73
C ALA A 451 25.03 -27.48 -27.74
N SER A 452 26.15 -26.93 -27.22
CA SER A 452 26.12 -25.81 -26.27
C SER A 452 25.46 -24.54 -26.83
N LYS A 453 25.61 -24.26 -28.13
CA LYS A 453 24.99 -23.09 -28.77
C LYS A 453 23.50 -23.32 -29.04
N ILE A 454 23.12 -24.52 -29.48
CA ILE A 454 21.71 -24.89 -29.68
C ILE A 454 20.96 -24.80 -28.35
N LEU A 455 21.55 -25.34 -27.28
CA LEU A 455 20.97 -25.34 -25.94
C LEU A 455 20.81 -23.92 -25.40
N LYS A 456 21.79 -23.03 -25.65
CA LYS A 456 21.68 -21.60 -25.29
C LYS A 456 20.53 -20.90 -26.03
N ILE A 457 20.35 -21.16 -27.33
CA ILE A 457 19.23 -20.58 -28.11
C ILE A 457 17.88 -21.11 -27.58
N TYR A 458 17.82 -22.41 -27.26
CA TYR A 458 16.65 -23.02 -26.64
C TYR A 458 16.32 -22.38 -25.29
N GLN A 459 17.31 -22.18 -24.42
CA GLN A 459 17.10 -21.52 -23.11
C GLN A 459 16.53 -20.10 -23.27
N CYS A 460 17.03 -19.33 -24.24
CA CYS A 460 16.52 -17.99 -24.53
C CYS A 460 15.10 -17.99 -25.11
N THR A 461 14.67 -19.09 -25.74
CA THR A 461 13.34 -19.22 -26.37
C THR A 461 12.46 -20.28 -25.70
N LYS A 462 12.79 -20.70 -24.46
CA LYS A 462 12.21 -21.85 -23.74
C LYS A 462 10.69 -21.86 -23.76
N TYR A 463 10.07 -20.70 -23.51
CA TYR A 463 8.62 -20.55 -23.50
C TYR A 463 7.99 -20.91 -24.86
N HIS A 464 8.56 -20.41 -25.97
CA HIS A 464 8.03 -20.65 -27.31
C HIS A 464 8.25 -22.08 -27.77
N VAL A 465 9.36 -22.69 -27.36
CA VAL A 465 9.67 -24.06 -27.74
C VAL A 465 8.81 -25.06 -26.97
N ARG A 466 8.52 -24.81 -25.69
CA ARG A 466 7.62 -25.66 -24.88
C ARG A 466 6.19 -25.76 -25.45
N LEU A 467 5.76 -24.79 -26.27
CA LEU A 467 4.47 -24.88 -26.99
C LEU A 467 4.45 -26.00 -28.04
N LEU A 468 5.63 -26.39 -28.55
CA LEU A 468 5.77 -27.31 -29.67
C LEU A 468 6.40 -28.65 -29.27
N VAL A 469 7.34 -28.64 -28.33
CA VAL A 469 8.23 -29.77 -28.02
C VAL A 469 7.83 -30.36 -26.66
N SER A 470 7.52 -31.66 -26.65
CA SER A 470 7.28 -32.45 -25.43
C SER A 470 8.60 -32.84 -24.78
N SER A 471 9.55 -33.35 -25.56
CA SER A 471 10.89 -33.69 -25.08
C SER A 471 11.98 -33.33 -26.09
N LEU A 472 13.16 -33.02 -25.56
CA LEU A 472 14.31 -32.53 -26.30
C LEU A 472 15.56 -33.29 -25.88
N PHE A 473 16.25 -33.87 -26.85
CA PHE A 473 17.58 -34.43 -26.66
C PHE A 473 18.59 -33.73 -27.57
N ILE A 474 19.64 -33.13 -26.99
CA ILE A 474 20.70 -32.44 -27.74
C ILE A 474 22.03 -33.06 -27.34
N SER A 475 22.73 -33.62 -28.33
CA SER A 475 24.10 -34.08 -28.20
C SER A 475 24.96 -33.53 -29.36
N SER A 476 26.26 -33.79 -29.34
CA SER A 476 27.17 -33.39 -30.42
C SER A 476 26.93 -34.14 -31.73
N LYS A 477 26.24 -35.29 -31.71
CA LYS A 477 26.01 -36.15 -32.88
C LYS A 477 24.53 -36.27 -33.30
N LEU A 478 23.64 -36.02 -32.36
CA LEU A 478 22.21 -36.27 -32.47
C LEU A 478 21.45 -35.12 -31.83
N VAL A 479 20.50 -34.54 -32.56
CA VAL A 479 19.50 -33.62 -32.02
C VAL A 479 18.13 -34.20 -32.32
N GLN A 480 17.32 -34.42 -31.28
CA GLN A 480 16.00 -35.03 -31.40
C GLN A 480 14.98 -34.13 -30.72
N PHE A 481 13.89 -33.84 -31.43
CA PHE A 481 12.72 -33.15 -30.92
C PHE A 481 11.56 -34.11 -30.98
N ILE A 482 10.87 -34.27 -29.86
CA ILE A 482 9.56 -34.90 -29.85
C ILE A 482 8.53 -33.77 -29.79
N LEU A 483 7.70 -33.67 -30.81
CA LEU A 483 6.73 -32.61 -31.00
C LEU A 483 5.34 -33.12 -30.64
N PHE A 484 4.52 -32.29 -30.01
CA PHE A 484 3.10 -32.57 -29.89
C PHE A 484 2.44 -32.56 -31.27
N SER A 485 1.51 -33.49 -31.54
CA SER A 485 0.73 -33.47 -32.79
C SER A 485 -0.13 -32.22 -32.92
N GLU A 486 -0.54 -31.66 -31.77
CA GLU A 486 -1.22 -30.38 -31.64
C GLU A 486 -0.47 -29.51 -30.63
N PRO A 487 -0.08 -28.28 -30.98
CA PRO A 487 0.68 -27.41 -30.08
C PRO A 487 -0.18 -26.96 -28.90
N LEU A 488 0.45 -26.83 -27.72
CA LEU A 488 -0.25 -26.45 -26.49
C LEU A 488 -0.81 -25.02 -26.59
N CYS A 489 -2.12 -24.86 -26.36
CA CYS A 489 -2.75 -23.55 -26.25
C CYS A 489 -2.30 -22.84 -24.96
N SER A 490 -2.06 -21.53 -25.04
CA SER A 490 -1.52 -20.72 -23.93
C SER A 490 -2.36 -20.71 -22.65
N SER A 491 -3.60 -21.17 -22.68
CA SER A 491 -4.48 -21.29 -21.51
C SER A 491 -4.17 -22.51 -20.62
N ASN A 492 -3.44 -23.51 -21.12
CA ASN A 492 -3.20 -24.77 -20.40
C ASN A 492 -1.78 -24.88 -19.79
N ILE A 493 -0.91 -23.89 -20.01
CA ILE A 493 0.50 -23.97 -19.61
C ILE A 493 0.65 -23.84 -18.08
N ASP A 494 -0.26 -23.10 -17.43
CA ASP A 494 -0.25 -22.93 -15.97
C ASP A 494 -0.51 -24.24 -15.20
N ILE A 495 -1.05 -25.26 -15.88
CA ILE A 495 -1.38 -26.57 -15.27
C ILE A 495 -0.21 -27.55 -15.38
N TYR A 496 0.64 -27.42 -16.41
CA TYR A 496 1.76 -28.36 -16.66
C TYR A 496 3.13 -27.85 -16.19
N THR A 497 3.22 -26.63 -15.66
CA THR A 497 4.48 -26.10 -15.10
C THR A 497 4.92 -26.77 -13.81
N TYR A 498 4.07 -27.56 -13.14
CA TYR A 498 4.36 -28.12 -11.82
C TYR A 498 5.03 -29.51 -11.82
N GLU A 499 5.00 -30.27 -12.92
CA GLU A 499 5.44 -31.69 -12.88
C GLU A 499 6.74 -32.01 -13.64
N TYR A 500 7.34 -31.07 -14.40
CA TYR A 500 8.46 -31.39 -15.29
C TYR A 500 9.83 -30.81 -14.91
N ASP A 501 9.94 -30.03 -13.83
CA ASP A 501 11.24 -29.51 -13.39
C ASP A 501 12.09 -30.56 -12.64
N ASP A 502 11.55 -31.75 -12.33
CA ASP A 502 12.32 -32.87 -11.75
C ASP A 502 13.12 -33.70 -12.78
N LEU A 503 12.77 -33.62 -14.07
CA LEU A 503 13.38 -34.46 -15.13
C LEU A 503 14.60 -33.85 -15.85
N LEU A 504 15.03 -32.67 -15.45
CA LEU A 504 16.30 -32.05 -15.90
C LEU A 504 17.39 -32.09 -14.83
N SER A 505 17.19 -32.86 -13.76
CA SER A 505 18.29 -33.31 -12.91
C SER A 505 19.07 -34.39 -13.66
N SER A 506 20.34 -34.08 -13.90
CA SER A 506 21.32 -35.01 -14.46
C SER A 506 21.45 -36.23 -13.54
N ASP A 507 20.96 -37.38 -13.99
CA ASP A 507 21.60 -38.70 -13.83
C ASP A 507 20.89 -39.74 -14.72
N HIS A 508 21.28 -39.79 -15.99
CA HIS A 508 21.66 -41.01 -16.74
C HIS A 508 22.19 -40.68 -18.14
#